data_AF-A0A925NIW5-F1
#
_entry.id   AF-A0A925NIW5-F1
#
_cell.length_a   1.000
_cell.length_b   1.000
_cell.length_c   1.000
_cell.angle_alpha   90.00
_cell.angle_beta   90.00
_cell.angle_gamma   90.00
#
_symmetry.space_group_name_H-M   'P 1'
#
loop_
_entity.id
_entity.type
_entity.pdbx_description
1 polymer ?
#
loop_
_entity_poly.entity_id
_entity_poly.type
_entity_poly.pdbx_seq_one_letter_code
_entity_poly.pdbx_strand_id
1 'polypeptide(L)'
;QSRMYWLTAYVYLALRTLALGTFVGGYLRNSDSESANAWLNNLLNPLTVSQLFFPVANNIANEQILKTVCLGLAVSAVSIGFFKLVLSDFSKNLLRIQVFSCGWAILSFSIVAKVWSFASVVSGGRHTYLVSAALCLWFASALFAEESEAQTLSLSQNRFRKNATRILRAASLLVAVSYAAVFYFLCNQHQVLWQKAGLQTTIFRQALIDAANSKPDSSKIALLNPPVTCGDIDTFCRFNVLRDSFREPFYKGDLYSKIETTRQYLSPSDLLRKSALDETLSLSPSIMPLIWDPDKNRFKDRAHKIKTFSERQDAPKQAALTPINITPDGFQYFALSQINAVSPTKNGFDAIEISADYDATANDTNPADSAYIEVIWKDDTKLPHFSSKLLATDDSDGIQRYYSLTASMAAATGVRRNLIADQKPHRYLFQLSEFSTWLLEESPSVNKIRIVTHSQSGNIRISNVRLVDLENEIPKLSANKNEFRRNSDGTLSHSYHNCPLQFSYDARSIAGAKSVLFTVSAPNHLSEPSRTSYRQTKPPRDPSVRVQSTTINGEISLTEVQLPNSADYEVTVAALNSNGDMIGYRSEPLILRFEKNTSLFTKDAEHPQATP
;
A
#
# COMPACT_ATOMS: atom_id res chain seq x y z
N GLN A 1 -18.80 41.07 12.94
CA GLN A 1 -18.79 40.03 11.88
C GLN A 1 -17.61 39.06 12.03
N SER A 2 -16.34 39.49 12.10
CA SER A 2 -15.20 38.56 12.26
C SER A 2 -15.27 37.61 13.46
N ARG A 3 -15.83 38.05 14.59
CA ARG A 3 -16.05 37.22 15.78
C ARG A 3 -16.89 35.97 15.51
N MET A 4 -17.87 36.05 14.62
CA MET A 4 -18.72 34.90 14.28
C MET A 4 -17.96 33.85 13.47
N TYR A 5 -17.08 34.27 12.55
CA TYR A 5 -16.25 33.33 11.78
C TYR A 5 -15.29 32.54 12.69
N TRP A 6 -14.67 33.22 13.66
CA TRP A 6 -13.82 32.56 14.65
C TRP A 6 -14.62 31.63 15.54
N LEU A 7 -15.81 32.03 16.00
CA LEU A 7 -16.68 31.16 16.79
C LEU A 7 -17.05 29.88 16.02
N THR A 8 -17.44 29.99 14.75
CA THR A 8 -17.73 28.83 13.90
C THR A 8 -16.51 27.92 13.75
N ALA A 9 -15.32 28.49 13.55
CA ALA A 9 -14.06 27.73 13.49
C ALA A 9 -13.80 26.97 14.81
N TYR A 10 -13.97 27.62 15.96
CA TYR A 10 -13.79 26.99 17.27
C TYR A 10 -14.80 25.87 17.53
N VAL A 11 -16.09 26.08 17.22
CA VAL A 11 -17.12 25.06 17.38
C VAL A 11 -16.83 23.86 16.48
N TYR A 12 -16.47 24.10 15.21
CA TYR A 12 -16.07 23.04 14.29
C TYR A 12 -14.88 22.25 14.82
N LEU A 13 -13.85 22.93 15.32
CA LEU A 13 -12.67 22.27 15.89
C LEU A 13 -12.98 21.48 17.15
N ALA A 14 -13.82 22.00 18.04
CA ALA A 14 -14.22 21.31 19.25
C ALA A 14 -14.99 20.03 18.89
N LEU A 15 -16.01 20.12 18.03
CA LEU A 15 -16.80 18.97 17.58
C LEU A 15 -15.93 17.93 16.87
N ARG A 16 -15.03 18.38 15.99
CA ARG A 16 -14.08 17.49 15.32
C ARG A 16 -13.14 16.81 16.31
N THR A 17 -12.60 17.55 17.28
CA THR A 17 -11.69 17.01 18.28
C THR A 17 -12.39 15.98 19.15
N LEU A 18 -13.64 16.24 19.55
CA LEU A 18 -14.48 15.28 20.26
C LEU A 18 -14.76 14.02 19.42
N ALA A 19 -15.05 14.18 18.13
CA ALA A 19 -15.36 13.05 17.25
C ALA A 19 -14.14 12.19 16.89
N LEU A 20 -12.97 12.80 16.67
CA LEU A 20 -11.76 12.10 16.22
C LEU A 20 -10.78 11.78 17.35
N GLY A 21 -10.98 12.37 18.53
CA GLY A 21 -10.05 12.31 19.66
C GLY A 21 -8.78 13.16 19.48
N THR A 22 -8.62 13.85 18.34
CA THR A 22 -7.40 14.61 18.02
C THR A 22 -7.70 16.02 17.55
N PHE A 23 -6.90 16.98 18.03
CA PHE A 23 -6.91 18.35 17.52
C PHE A 23 -6.27 18.44 16.12
N VAL A 24 -5.15 17.75 15.90
CA VAL A 24 -4.38 17.73 14.63
C VAL A 24 -4.29 16.31 14.07
N GLY A 25 -4.54 16.18 12.76
CA GLY A 25 -4.41 14.90 12.04
C GLY A 25 -5.59 13.93 12.20
N GLY A 26 -5.33 12.66 11.87
CA GLY A 26 -6.30 11.56 11.83
C GLY A 26 -6.28 10.63 13.06
N TYR A 27 -6.98 9.51 12.93
CA TYR A 27 -7.30 8.54 13.99
C TYR A 27 -6.09 8.14 14.86
N LEU A 28 -6.15 8.44 16.16
CA LEU A 28 -5.13 8.16 17.20
C LEU A 28 -4.63 6.72 17.24
N ARG A 29 -5.46 5.76 16.80
CA ARG A 29 -5.21 4.34 17.03
C ARG A 29 -4.35 3.66 15.95
N ASN A 30 -4.12 4.34 14.82
CA ASN A 30 -3.31 3.82 13.71
C ASN A 30 -2.00 4.61 13.49
N SER A 31 -1.73 5.64 14.29
CA SER A 31 -0.49 6.40 14.16
C SER A 31 0.62 5.72 14.95
N ASP A 32 1.19 4.67 14.36
CA ASP A 32 2.51 4.17 14.73
C ASP A 32 3.51 5.35 14.67
N SER A 33 4.55 5.32 15.51
CA SER A 33 5.59 6.37 15.60
C SER A 33 6.20 6.77 14.26
N GLU A 34 6.17 5.88 13.27
CA GLU A 34 6.55 6.14 11.88
C GLU A 34 5.71 7.25 11.23
N SER A 35 4.40 7.30 11.47
CA SER A 35 3.52 8.34 10.91
C SER A 35 3.80 9.73 11.48
N ALA A 36 4.37 9.81 12.69
CA ALA A 36 4.69 11.08 13.36
C ALA A 36 5.92 11.78 12.76
N ASN A 37 6.85 11.03 12.15
CA ASN A 37 7.95 11.62 11.39
C ASN A 37 7.61 11.69 9.89
N ALA A 38 6.85 10.70 9.38
CA ALA A 38 6.46 10.66 7.98
C ALA A 38 5.62 11.87 7.57
N TRP A 39 4.74 12.41 8.42
CA TRP A 39 3.96 13.60 8.03
C TRP A 39 4.85 14.83 7.83
N LEU A 40 5.93 15.00 8.63
CA LEU A 40 6.84 16.13 8.49
C LEU A 40 7.68 16.01 7.21
N ASN A 41 8.18 14.80 6.94
CA ASN A 41 8.90 14.49 5.70
C ASN A 41 7.99 14.68 4.48
N ASN A 42 6.72 14.29 4.59
CA ASN A 42 5.73 14.49 3.52
C ASN A 42 5.24 15.94 3.41
N LEU A 43 5.28 16.73 4.47
CA LEU A 43 4.93 18.16 4.43
C LEU A 43 5.85 18.92 3.47
N LEU A 44 7.12 18.54 3.44
CA LEU A 44 8.14 19.13 2.56
C LEU A 44 8.30 18.39 1.23
N ASN A 45 7.55 17.30 1.01
CA ASN A 45 7.59 16.58 -0.24
C ASN A 45 7.07 17.48 -1.38
N PRO A 46 7.87 17.72 -2.45
CA PRO A 46 7.46 18.58 -3.56
C PRO A 46 6.13 18.18 -4.18
N LEU A 47 5.81 16.87 -4.21
CA LEU A 47 4.54 16.38 -4.71
C LEU A 47 3.39 16.86 -3.83
N THR A 48 3.49 16.70 -2.51
CA THR A 48 2.47 17.13 -1.56
C THR A 48 2.28 18.65 -1.56
N VAL A 49 3.39 19.40 -1.61
CA VAL A 49 3.36 20.86 -1.78
C VAL A 49 2.73 21.24 -3.12
N SER A 50 2.98 20.49 -4.20
CA SER A 50 2.32 20.76 -5.48
C SER A 50 0.82 20.47 -5.43
N GLN A 51 0.39 19.39 -4.78
CA GLN A 51 -1.02 18.99 -4.67
C GLN A 51 -1.86 19.98 -3.88
N LEU A 52 -1.22 20.76 -3.00
CA LEU A 52 -1.86 21.89 -2.35
C LEU A 52 -2.35 22.93 -3.36
N PHE A 53 -1.47 23.37 -4.25
CA PHE A 53 -1.81 24.40 -5.23
C PHE A 53 -2.60 23.82 -6.42
N PHE A 54 -2.43 22.52 -6.66
CA PHE A 54 -3.08 21.79 -7.74
C PHE A 54 -3.77 20.55 -7.18
N PRO A 55 -5.02 20.67 -6.67
CA PRO A 55 -5.76 19.57 -6.08
C PRO A 55 -6.35 18.63 -7.17
N VAL A 56 -5.51 18.27 -8.14
CA VAL A 56 -5.80 17.39 -9.27
C VAL A 56 -5.15 16.05 -8.95
N ALA A 57 -5.94 14.98 -8.83
CA ALA A 57 -5.39 13.64 -8.67
C ALA A 57 -4.67 13.21 -9.96
N ASN A 58 -3.61 12.41 -9.80
CA ASN A 58 -2.74 11.95 -10.89
C ASN A 58 -3.44 11.03 -11.91
N ASN A 59 -4.71 10.68 -11.68
CA ASN A 59 -5.50 9.80 -12.54
C ASN A 59 -6.67 10.52 -13.22
N ILE A 60 -6.79 11.84 -13.06
CA ILE A 60 -7.78 12.63 -13.78
C ILE A 60 -7.30 12.85 -15.21
N ALA A 61 -8.16 12.59 -16.20
CA ALA A 61 -7.84 12.84 -17.60
C ALA A 61 -7.41 14.31 -17.82
N ASN A 62 -6.36 14.51 -18.62
CA ASN A 62 -5.77 15.82 -18.87
C ASN A 62 -5.22 16.51 -17.61
N GLU A 63 -4.74 15.73 -16.64
CA GLU A 63 -4.12 16.21 -15.39
C GLU A 63 -3.18 17.41 -15.61
N GLN A 64 -2.25 17.33 -16.57
CA GLN A 64 -1.26 18.38 -16.82
C GLN A 64 -1.91 19.70 -17.28
N ILE A 65 -2.94 19.62 -18.11
CA ILE A 65 -3.69 20.79 -18.58
C ILE A 65 -4.44 21.40 -17.39
N LEU A 66 -5.13 20.58 -16.59
CA LEU A 66 -5.85 21.05 -15.40
C LEU A 66 -4.93 21.70 -14.37
N LYS A 67 -3.74 21.11 -14.14
CA LYS A 67 -2.70 21.71 -13.28
C LYS A 67 -2.26 23.07 -13.81
N THR A 68 -2.02 23.19 -15.11
CA THR A 68 -1.63 24.45 -15.77
C THR A 68 -2.74 25.51 -15.66
N VAL A 69 -4.00 25.12 -15.87
CA VAL A 69 -5.16 26.01 -15.72
C VAL A 69 -5.30 26.47 -14.27
N CYS A 70 -5.19 25.56 -13.30
CA CYS A 70 -5.25 25.92 -11.87
C CYS A 70 -4.13 26.89 -11.49
N LEU A 71 -2.91 26.66 -11.99
CA LEU A 71 -1.78 27.56 -11.80
C LEU A 71 -2.05 28.95 -12.40
N GLY A 72 -2.51 29.00 -13.65
CA GLY A 72 -2.84 30.25 -14.33
C GLY A 72 -3.91 31.05 -13.57
N LEU A 73 -4.94 30.38 -13.06
CA LEU A 73 -5.98 31.01 -12.25
C LEU A 73 -5.45 31.50 -10.89
N ALA A 74 -4.63 30.72 -10.21
CA ALA A 74 -4.02 31.11 -8.94
C ALA A 74 -3.10 32.33 -9.12
N VAL A 75 -2.22 32.32 -10.12
CA VAL A 75 -1.33 33.45 -10.46
C VAL A 75 -2.15 34.69 -10.82
N SER A 76 -3.22 34.52 -11.62
CA SER A 76 -4.11 35.63 -11.98
C SER A 76 -4.79 36.23 -10.76
N ALA A 77 -5.30 35.39 -9.84
CA ALA A 77 -5.96 35.85 -8.62
C ALA A 77 -5.00 36.58 -7.68
N VAL A 78 -3.79 36.06 -7.48
CA VAL A 78 -2.73 36.72 -6.70
C VAL A 78 -2.35 38.07 -7.32
N SER A 79 -2.16 38.10 -8.65
CA SER A 79 -1.82 39.34 -9.38
C SER A 79 -2.92 40.39 -9.23
N ILE A 80 -4.19 40.02 -9.43
CA ILE A 80 -5.34 40.91 -9.25
C ILE A 80 -5.42 41.42 -7.80
N GLY A 81 -5.25 40.53 -6.82
CA GLY A 81 -5.22 40.87 -5.40
C GLY A 81 -4.12 41.88 -5.08
N PHE A 82 -2.92 41.66 -5.61
CA PHE A 82 -1.78 42.57 -5.48
C PHE A 82 -2.05 43.94 -6.11
N PHE A 83 -2.56 44.00 -7.35
CA PHE A 83 -2.90 45.26 -8.00
C PHE A 83 -4.00 46.01 -7.25
N LYS A 84 -5.01 45.31 -6.72
CA LYS A 84 -6.01 45.94 -5.84
C LYS A 84 -5.40 46.48 -4.56
N LEU A 85 -4.43 45.79 -3.97
CA LEU A 85 -3.74 46.23 -2.77
C LEU A 85 -2.87 47.46 -3.02
N VAL A 86 -2.21 47.55 -4.18
CA VAL A 86 -1.47 48.76 -4.60
C VAL A 86 -2.41 49.92 -4.91
N LEU A 87 -3.59 49.64 -5.49
CA LEU A 87 -4.55 50.66 -5.90
C LEU A 87 -5.58 51.02 -4.82
N SER A 88 -5.63 50.34 -3.68
CA SER A 88 -6.57 50.62 -2.58
C SER A 88 -5.81 50.97 -1.31
N ASP A 89 -6.35 51.91 -0.52
CA ASP A 89 -5.82 52.11 0.83
C ASP A 89 -6.17 50.89 1.66
N PHE A 90 -5.14 50.29 2.27
CA PHE A 90 -5.21 49.00 2.96
C PHE A 90 -6.35 48.99 4.00
N SER A 91 -7.49 48.37 3.68
CA SER A 91 -8.61 48.35 4.60
C SER A 91 -8.32 47.35 5.73
N LYS A 92 -8.52 47.77 6.98
CA LYS A 92 -8.35 46.90 8.15
C LYS A 92 -9.24 45.64 8.06
N ASN A 93 -10.37 45.73 7.36
CA ASN A 93 -11.28 44.61 7.15
C ASN A 93 -10.70 43.58 6.17
N LEU A 94 -10.10 44.03 5.06
CA LEU A 94 -9.43 43.13 4.12
C LEU A 94 -8.30 42.38 4.80
N LEU A 95 -7.45 43.06 5.58
CA LEU A 95 -6.39 42.42 6.36
C LEU A 95 -6.94 41.34 7.31
N ARG A 96 -8.04 41.64 8.01
CA ARG A 96 -8.67 40.68 8.94
C ARG A 96 -9.19 39.43 8.24
N ILE A 97 -9.81 39.59 7.06
CA ILE A 97 -10.31 38.44 6.29
C ILE A 97 -9.14 37.64 5.74
N GLN A 98 -8.09 38.29 5.25
CA GLN A 98 -6.88 37.63 4.75
C GLN A 98 -6.19 36.82 5.86
N VAL A 99 -6.02 37.41 7.04
CA VAL A 99 -5.49 36.70 8.23
C VAL A 99 -6.37 35.52 8.64
N PHE A 100 -7.69 35.70 8.64
CA PHE A 100 -8.63 34.61 8.93
C PHE A 100 -8.51 33.48 7.89
N SER A 101 -8.48 33.79 6.60
CA SER A 101 -8.37 32.80 5.52
C SER A 101 -7.03 32.06 5.57
N CYS A 102 -5.92 32.75 5.84
CA CYS A 102 -4.62 32.11 6.07
C CYS A 102 -4.65 31.19 7.29
N GLY A 103 -5.23 31.65 8.42
CA GLY A 103 -5.38 30.83 9.62
C GLY A 103 -6.26 29.60 9.37
N TRP A 104 -7.37 29.75 8.67
CA TRP A 104 -8.24 28.66 8.27
C TRP A 104 -7.55 27.70 7.31
N ALA A 105 -6.77 28.20 6.36
CA ALA A 105 -5.98 27.35 5.47
C ALA A 105 -5.02 26.50 6.30
N ILE A 106 -4.15 27.12 7.12
CA ILE A 106 -3.20 26.43 8.01
C ILE A 106 -3.89 25.39 8.88
N LEU A 107 -5.08 25.73 9.38
CA LEU A 107 -5.89 24.80 10.14
C LEU A 107 -6.32 23.62 9.28
N SER A 108 -7.00 23.86 8.15
CA SER A 108 -7.39 22.82 7.18
C SER A 108 -6.22 21.91 6.80
N PHE A 109 -5.02 22.47 6.62
CA PHE A 109 -3.79 21.70 6.41
C PHE A 109 -3.48 20.77 7.56
N SER A 110 -3.45 21.30 8.79
CA SER A 110 -3.14 20.52 9.99
C SER A 110 -4.11 19.34 10.17
N ILE A 111 -5.36 19.48 9.71
CA ILE A 111 -6.37 18.42 9.74
C ILE A 111 -5.97 17.23 8.87
N VAL A 112 -5.47 17.50 7.66
CA VAL A 112 -5.16 16.48 6.66
C VAL A 112 -3.71 16.02 6.67
N ALA A 113 -2.80 16.73 7.34
CA ALA A 113 -1.35 16.52 7.29
C ALA A 113 -0.92 15.07 7.56
N LYS A 114 -1.51 14.41 8.58
CA LYS A 114 -1.21 13.00 8.89
C LYS A 114 -1.68 12.01 7.83
N VAL A 115 -2.59 12.44 6.96
CA VAL A 115 -3.20 11.60 5.94
C VAL A 115 -2.58 11.85 4.55
N TRP A 116 -1.61 12.76 4.45
CA TRP A 116 -0.91 13.13 3.21
C TRP A 116 -0.07 12.02 2.63
N SER A 117 0.42 11.13 3.48
CA SER A 117 1.19 9.95 3.06
C SER A 117 0.33 8.88 2.40
N PHE A 118 -1.00 8.94 2.52
CA PHE A 118 -1.88 7.90 1.97
C PHE A 118 -2.24 8.22 0.52
N ALA A 119 -2.11 7.21 -0.35
CA ALA A 119 -2.47 7.13 -1.78
C ALA A 119 -2.77 8.48 -2.46
N SER A 120 -1.87 8.91 -3.34
CA SER A 120 -1.87 10.21 -4.05
C SER A 120 -3.18 10.61 -4.75
N VAL A 121 -4.06 9.65 -5.01
CA VAL A 121 -5.36 9.88 -5.66
C VAL A 121 -6.44 10.29 -4.67
N VAL A 122 -6.52 9.61 -3.53
CA VAL A 122 -7.54 9.83 -2.49
C VAL A 122 -7.26 11.11 -1.71
N SER A 123 -5.98 11.33 -1.43
CA SER A 123 -5.52 12.55 -0.78
C SER A 123 -5.87 13.75 -1.64
N GLY A 124 -5.67 13.68 -2.97
CA GLY A 124 -6.11 14.67 -3.95
C GLY A 124 -7.54 15.15 -3.71
N GLY A 125 -8.52 14.25 -3.64
CA GLY A 125 -9.92 14.61 -3.38
C GLY A 125 -10.14 15.24 -2.01
N ARG A 126 -9.50 14.75 -0.95
CA ARG A 126 -9.60 15.35 0.40
C ARG A 126 -8.98 16.75 0.45
N HIS A 127 -7.88 16.97 -0.28
CA HIS A 127 -7.25 18.28 -0.46
C HIS A 127 -8.17 19.22 -1.23
N THR A 128 -8.78 18.71 -2.31
CA THR A 128 -9.81 19.43 -3.04
C THR A 128 -10.86 19.90 -2.05
N TYR A 129 -11.49 19.07 -1.23
CA TYR A 129 -12.55 19.56 -0.34
C TYR A 129 -12.10 20.49 0.79
N LEU A 130 -11.06 20.14 1.56
CA LEU A 130 -10.73 20.86 2.80
C LEU A 130 -9.86 22.10 2.60
N VAL A 131 -8.90 22.04 1.68
CA VAL A 131 -7.97 23.15 1.43
C VAL A 131 -8.61 24.17 0.49
N SER A 132 -9.32 23.72 -0.53
CA SER A 132 -9.95 24.65 -1.47
C SER A 132 -10.96 25.59 -0.81
N ALA A 133 -11.67 25.17 0.24
CA ALA A 133 -12.64 26.03 0.90
C ALA A 133 -11.93 27.27 1.47
N ALA A 134 -10.74 27.07 2.04
CA ALA A 134 -9.88 28.14 2.53
C ALA A 134 -9.37 29.03 1.40
N LEU A 135 -8.93 28.43 0.29
CA LEU A 135 -8.46 29.15 -0.89
C LEU A 135 -9.59 29.92 -1.57
N CYS A 136 -10.79 29.36 -1.67
CA CYS A 136 -12.00 30.00 -2.18
C CYS A 136 -12.39 31.21 -1.33
N LEU A 137 -12.32 31.10 0.01
CA LEU A 137 -12.54 32.24 0.91
C LEU A 137 -11.45 33.31 0.74
N TRP A 138 -10.20 32.88 0.59
CA TRP A 138 -9.07 33.77 0.35
C TRP A 138 -9.23 34.54 -0.97
N PHE A 139 -9.54 33.83 -2.06
CA PHE A 139 -9.79 34.40 -3.37
C PHE A 139 -11.05 35.27 -3.37
N ALA A 140 -12.17 34.81 -2.81
CA ALA A 140 -13.38 35.62 -2.69
C ALA A 140 -13.10 36.95 -1.97
N SER A 141 -12.29 36.93 -0.89
CA SER A 141 -11.93 38.16 -0.19
C SER A 141 -11.05 39.11 -1.01
N ALA A 142 -10.15 38.59 -1.84
CA ALA A 142 -9.34 39.41 -2.76
C ALA A 142 -10.18 39.95 -3.93
N LEU A 143 -11.18 39.19 -4.37
CA LEU A 143 -12.00 39.50 -5.54
C LEU A 143 -13.18 40.44 -5.21
N PHE A 144 -13.72 40.38 -3.99
CA PHE A 144 -14.90 41.13 -3.56
C PHE A 144 -14.64 42.12 -2.41
N ALA A 145 -13.39 42.51 -2.14
CA ALA A 145 -13.10 43.57 -1.19
C ALA A 145 -13.89 44.85 -1.57
N GLU A 146 -14.89 45.21 -0.74
CA GLU A 146 -15.69 46.41 -0.95
C GLU A 146 -14.80 47.64 -0.82
N GLU A 147 -14.91 48.55 -1.79
CA GLU A 147 -14.40 49.90 -1.63
C GLU A 147 -15.22 50.58 -0.53
N SER A 148 -14.53 51.15 0.46
CA SER A 148 -15.19 51.94 1.49
C SER A 148 -15.96 53.07 0.83
N GLU A 149 -17.22 53.25 1.23
CA GLU A 149 -18.12 54.29 0.71
C GLU A 149 -17.51 55.71 0.82
N ALA A 150 -16.64 55.92 1.82
CA ALA A 150 -15.87 57.16 2.01
C ALA A 150 -14.84 57.42 0.89
N GLN A 151 -14.33 56.37 0.24
CA GLN A 151 -13.35 56.45 -0.84
C GLN A 151 -14.00 56.82 -2.18
N THR A 152 -15.24 56.39 -2.42
CA THR A 152 -16.02 56.73 -3.62
C THR A 152 -16.20 58.25 -3.81
N LEU A 153 -16.24 59.01 -2.71
CA LEU A 153 -16.36 60.47 -2.72
C LEU A 153 -15.02 61.15 -3.10
N SER A 154 -13.87 60.62 -2.68
CA SER A 154 -12.54 61.20 -2.98
C SER A 154 -11.96 60.78 -4.35
N LEU A 155 -12.32 59.59 -4.85
CA LEU A 155 -11.82 59.03 -6.09
C LEU A 155 -12.41 59.67 -7.37
N SER A 156 -13.41 60.56 -7.21
CA SER A 156 -14.05 61.25 -8.34
C SER A 156 -13.10 62.10 -9.19
N GLN A 157 -11.90 62.43 -8.68
CA GLN A 157 -10.92 63.26 -9.38
C GLN A 157 -9.95 62.50 -10.30
N ASN A 158 -9.79 61.17 -10.20
CA ASN A 158 -8.79 60.43 -11.00
C ASN A 158 -9.40 59.33 -11.88
N ARG A 159 -9.75 59.69 -13.14
CA ARG A 159 -10.41 58.81 -14.11
C ARG A 159 -9.66 57.50 -14.36
N PHE A 160 -8.33 57.52 -14.31
CA PHE A 160 -7.51 56.33 -14.52
C PHE A 160 -7.77 55.27 -13.44
N ARG A 161 -7.75 55.66 -12.16
CA ARG A 161 -7.98 54.75 -11.02
C ARG A 161 -9.39 54.15 -11.07
N LYS A 162 -10.40 54.94 -11.46
CA LYS A 162 -11.79 54.47 -11.65
C LYS A 162 -11.93 53.44 -12.79
N ASN A 163 -11.22 53.63 -13.90
CA ASN A 163 -11.25 52.66 -15.00
C ASN A 163 -10.46 51.39 -14.63
N ALA A 164 -9.31 51.53 -14.01
CA ALA A 164 -8.50 50.41 -13.52
C ALA A 164 -9.28 49.56 -12.50
N THR A 165 -9.98 50.17 -11.55
CA THR A 165 -10.79 49.42 -10.57
C THR A 165 -11.96 48.70 -11.23
N ARG A 166 -12.63 49.29 -12.23
CA ARG A 166 -13.68 48.62 -13.01
C ARG A 166 -13.14 47.40 -13.78
N ILE A 167 -12.00 47.55 -14.46
CA ILE A 167 -11.35 46.45 -15.18
C ILE A 167 -10.94 45.35 -14.20
N LEU A 168 -10.33 45.71 -13.06
CA LEU A 168 -9.94 44.74 -12.04
C LEU A 168 -11.15 44.02 -11.43
N ARG A 169 -12.30 44.68 -11.26
CA ARG A 169 -13.54 44.02 -10.81
C ARG A 169 -14.06 43.03 -11.85
N ALA A 170 -14.11 43.42 -13.13
CA ALA A 170 -14.52 42.51 -14.20
C ALA A 170 -13.58 41.31 -14.32
N ALA A 171 -12.26 41.55 -14.30
CA ALA A 171 -11.24 40.50 -14.27
C ALA A 171 -11.37 39.63 -13.01
N SER A 172 -11.67 40.23 -11.86
CA SER A 172 -11.87 39.49 -10.62
C SER A 172 -13.04 38.52 -10.72
N LEU A 173 -14.16 39.00 -11.25
CA LEU A 173 -15.36 38.19 -11.45
C LEU A 173 -15.09 37.06 -12.44
N LEU A 174 -14.41 37.34 -13.55
CA LEU A 174 -14.04 36.32 -14.53
C LEU A 174 -13.18 35.23 -13.89
N VAL A 175 -12.13 35.60 -13.15
CA VAL A 175 -11.27 34.64 -12.45
C VAL A 175 -12.06 33.86 -11.40
N ALA A 176 -12.93 34.51 -10.62
CA ALA A 176 -13.79 33.83 -9.65
C ALA A 176 -14.68 32.76 -10.31
N VAL A 177 -15.36 33.13 -11.40
CA VAL A 177 -16.26 32.23 -12.14
C VAL A 177 -15.47 31.08 -12.76
N SER A 178 -14.32 31.35 -13.40
CA SER A 178 -13.45 30.31 -13.95
C SER A 178 -12.94 29.38 -12.86
N TYR A 179 -12.54 29.92 -11.70
CA TYR A 179 -12.09 29.12 -10.57
C TYR A 179 -13.21 28.23 -10.04
N ALA A 180 -14.40 28.79 -9.82
CA ALA A 180 -15.58 28.04 -9.38
C ALA A 180 -15.95 26.92 -10.37
N ALA A 181 -15.90 27.19 -11.69
CA ALA A 181 -16.18 26.20 -12.72
C ALA A 181 -15.16 25.05 -12.74
N VAL A 182 -13.86 25.37 -12.72
CA VAL A 182 -12.78 24.37 -12.66
C VAL A 182 -12.88 23.56 -11.37
N PHE A 183 -13.14 24.23 -10.25
CA PHE A 183 -13.22 23.59 -8.96
C PHE A 183 -14.45 22.68 -8.81
N TYR A 184 -15.61 23.12 -9.32
CA TYR A 184 -16.81 22.30 -9.44
C TYR A 184 -16.55 21.05 -10.30
N PHE A 185 -15.88 21.22 -11.45
CA PHE A 185 -15.48 20.10 -12.29
C PHE A 185 -14.58 19.12 -11.53
N LEU A 186 -13.54 19.59 -10.85
CA LEU A 186 -12.64 18.75 -10.06
C LEU A 186 -13.40 18.03 -8.93
N CYS A 187 -14.26 18.73 -8.19
CA CYS A 187 -15.10 18.13 -7.15
C CYS A 187 -15.96 17.00 -7.72
N ASN A 188 -16.58 17.20 -8.89
CA ASN A 188 -17.37 16.16 -9.53
C ASN A 188 -16.52 14.94 -9.94
N GLN A 189 -15.33 15.16 -10.50
CA GLN A 189 -14.42 14.05 -10.83
C GLN A 189 -14.03 13.25 -9.58
N HIS A 190 -13.66 13.94 -8.50
CA HIS A 190 -13.32 13.29 -7.23
C HIS A 190 -14.52 12.58 -6.61
N GLN A 191 -15.71 13.20 -6.63
CA GLN A 191 -16.94 12.61 -6.11
C GLN A 191 -17.28 11.30 -6.82
N VAL A 192 -17.11 11.24 -8.15
CA VAL A 192 -17.34 10.01 -8.93
C VAL A 192 -16.40 8.89 -8.48
N LEU A 193 -15.12 9.19 -8.19
CA LEU A 193 -14.18 8.19 -7.67
C LEU A 193 -14.60 7.67 -6.29
N TRP A 194 -15.01 8.57 -5.38
CA TRP A 194 -15.53 8.18 -4.06
C TRP A 194 -16.80 7.35 -4.14
N GLN A 195 -17.72 7.70 -5.03
CA GLN A 195 -18.94 6.93 -5.26
C GLN A 195 -18.62 5.52 -5.78
N LYS A 196 -17.68 5.39 -6.73
CA LYS A 196 -17.23 4.08 -7.23
C LYS A 196 -16.61 3.23 -6.12
N ALA A 197 -15.71 3.81 -5.31
CA ALA A 197 -15.10 3.10 -4.20
C ALA A 197 -16.12 2.67 -3.12
N GLY A 198 -17.07 3.56 -2.79
CA GLY A 198 -18.17 3.25 -1.87
C GLY A 198 -19.07 2.13 -2.40
N LEU A 199 -19.42 2.16 -3.70
CA LEU A 199 -20.21 1.13 -4.35
C LEU A 199 -19.47 -0.22 -4.34
N GLN A 200 -18.20 -0.27 -4.74
CA GLN A 200 -17.41 -1.50 -4.75
C GLN A 200 -17.27 -2.08 -3.33
N THR A 201 -17.03 -1.24 -2.33
CA THR A 201 -16.97 -1.65 -0.91
C THR A 201 -18.31 -2.24 -0.46
N THR A 202 -19.42 -1.64 -0.84
CA THR A 202 -20.78 -2.11 -0.52
C THR A 202 -21.06 -3.46 -1.17
N ILE A 203 -20.76 -3.58 -2.47
CA ILE A 203 -20.95 -4.82 -3.24
C ILE A 203 -20.10 -5.96 -2.64
N PHE A 204 -18.83 -5.69 -2.34
CA PHE A 204 -17.95 -6.64 -1.69
C PHE A 204 -18.49 -7.10 -0.33
N ARG A 205 -18.91 -6.14 0.52
CA ARG A 205 -19.46 -6.43 1.84
C ARG A 205 -20.70 -7.30 1.76
N GLN A 206 -21.63 -6.95 0.86
CA GLN A 206 -22.86 -7.70 0.66
C GLN A 206 -22.56 -9.12 0.18
N ALA A 207 -21.68 -9.28 -0.80
CA ALA A 207 -21.28 -10.59 -1.30
C ALA A 207 -20.62 -11.46 -0.21
N LEU A 208 -19.88 -10.86 0.73
CA LEU A 208 -19.27 -11.61 1.84
C LEU A 208 -20.34 -12.06 2.85
N ILE A 209 -21.31 -11.19 3.14
CA ILE A 209 -22.48 -11.52 3.96
C ILE A 209 -23.28 -12.66 3.33
N ASP A 210 -23.57 -12.57 2.03
CA ASP A 210 -24.32 -13.59 1.30
C ASP A 210 -23.57 -14.92 1.28
N ALA A 211 -22.25 -14.90 1.04
CA ALA A 211 -21.42 -16.10 1.07
C ALA A 211 -21.40 -16.73 2.48
N ALA A 212 -21.27 -15.91 3.53
CA ALA A 212 -21.29 -16.38 4.92
C ALA A 212 -22.65 -17.01 5.31
N ASN A 213 -23.74 -16.38 4.90
CA ASN A 213 -25.11 -16.85 5.18
C ASN A 213 -25.47 -18.10 4.37
N SER A 214 -24.84 -18.30 3.20
CA SER A 214 -25.07 -19.50 2.38
C SER A 214 -24.50 -20.78 3.01
N LYS A 215 -23.58 -20.65 3.98
CA LYS A 215 -22.96 -21.77 4.71
C LYS A 215 -22.96 -21.49 6.22
N PRO A 216 -24.14 -21.54 6.88
CA PRO A 216 -24.26 -21.22 8.30
C PRO A 216 -23.40 -22.14 9.19
N ASP A 217 -23.21 -23.39 8.77
CA ASP A 217 -22.42 -24.42 9.45
C ASP A 217 -20.91 -24.19 9.37
N SER A 218 -20.44 -23.24 8.53
CA SER A 218 -19.02 -22.89 8.49
C SER A 218 -18.61 -22.23 9.81
N SER A 219 -17.60 -22.81 10.47
CA SER A 219 -17.05 -22.27 11.72
C SER A 219 -16.32 -20.95 11.48
N LYS A 220 -15.62 -20.84 10.34
CA LYS A 220 -14.84 -19.67 9.93
C LYS A 220 -14.81 -19.53 8.40
N ILE A 221 -14.49 -18.33 7.95
CA ILE A 221 -14.31 -17.93 6.56
C ILE A 221 -12.89 -17.45 6.40
N ALA A 222 -12.09 -18.13 5.59
CA ALA A 222 -10.73 -17.71 5.25
C ALA A 222 -10.75 -16.83 4.00
N LEU A 223 -10.62 -15.52 4.20
CA LEU A 223 -10.65 -14.53 3.13
C LEU A 223 -9.24 -14.34 2.55
N LEU A 224 -9.07 -14.74 1.29
CA LEU A 224 -7.75 -14.86 0.67
C LEU A 224 -7.32 -13.56 -0.04
N ASN A 225 -8.14 -13.01 -0.92
CA ASN A 225 -7.80 -11.86 -1.77
C ASN A 225 -8.86 -10.75 -1.71
N PRO A 226 -9.13 -10.14 -0.54
CA PRO A 226 -10.06 -9.03 -0.47
C PRO A 226 -9.60 -7.88 -1.40
N PRO A 227 -10.53 -7.12 -2.00
CA PRO A 227 -10.19 -5.97 -2.82
C PRO A 227 -9.51 -4.93 -1.91
N VAL A 228 -8.22 -4.72 -2.13
CA VAL A 228 -7.45 -3.73 -1.38
C VAL A 228 -7.69 -2.34 -1.91
N THR A 229 -7.94 -2.25 -3.23
CA THR A 229 -8.12 -0.99 -3.93
C THR A 229 -9.36 -0.99 -4.84
N CYS A 230 -9.94 0.20 -5.02
CA CYS A 230 -10.89 0.54 -6.08
C CYS A 230 -10.23 1.63 -6.95
N GLY A 231 -9.71 1.26 -8.11
CA GLY A 231 -8.77 2.12 -8.83
C GLY A 231 -7.52 2.33 -7.97
N ASP A 232 -7.18 3.59 -7.68
CA ASP A 232 -6.08 3.97 -6.79
C ASP A 232 -6.55 4.28 -5.34
N ILE A 233 -7.79 3.91 -4.99
CA ILE A 233 -8.35 4.16 -3.66
C ILE A 233 -8.21 2.93 -2.81
N ASP A 234 -7.40 2.98 -1.76
CA ASP A 234 -7.33 1.92 -0.75
C ASP A 234 -8.70 1.76 -0.05
N THR A 235 -9.40 0.66 -0.32
CA THR A 235 -10.69 0.32 0.29
C THR A 235 -10.48 -0.28 1.67
N PHE A 236 -9.50 -1.17 1.81
CA PHE A 236 -9.16 -1.83 3.07
C PHE A 236 -7.63 -1.93 3.22
N CYS A 237 -7.02 -0.97 3.90
CA CYS A 237 -5.57 -0.95 4.11
C CYS A 237 -5.09 -2.04 5.10
N ARG A 238 -5.94 -2.40 6.08
CA ARG A 238 -5.66 -3.42 7.10
C ARG A 238 -6.86 -4.34 7.27
N PHE A 239 -6.60 -5.61 7.56
CA PHE A 239 -7.66 -6.61 7.74
C PHE A 239 -8.57 -6.31 8.92
N ASN A 240 -8.05 -5.72 10.00
CA ASN A 240 -8.88 -5.35 11.14
C ASN A 240 -9.94 -4.30 10.77
N VAL A 241 -9.64 -3.33 9.90
CA VAL A 241 -10.62 -2.35 9.40
C VAL A 241 -11.72 -3.04 8.60
N LEU A 242 -11.34 -3.99 7.75
CA LEU A 242 -12.29 -4.80 7.01
C LEU A 242 -13.19 -5.60 7.96
N ARG A 243 -12.61 -6.33 8.90
CA ARG A 243 -13.32 -7.18 9.86
C ARG A 243 -14.22 -6.37 10.80
N ASP A 244 -13.76 -5.21 11.25
CA ASP A 244 -14.52 -4.28 12.08
C ASP A 244 -15.76 -3.70 11.36
N SER A 245 -15.78 -3.72 10.02
CA SER A 245 -16.98 -3.32 9.25
C SER A 245 -18.14 -4.34 9.32
N PHE A 246 -17.89 -5.52 9.90
CA PHE A 246 -18.85 -6.60 10.10
C PHE A 246 -19.24 -6.82 11.56
N ARG A 247 -19.03 -5.82 12.43
CA ARG A 247 -19.62 -5.74 13.78
C ARG A 247 -20.59 -4.57 13.89
N GLU A 248 -21.37 -4.53 14.96
CA GLU A 248 -22.20 -3.37 15.28
C GLU A 248 -21.33 -2.11 15.50
N PRO A 249 -21.82 -0.92 15.11
CA PRO A 249 -23.14 -0.63 14.52
C PRO A 249 -23.21 -0.81 12.99
N PHE A 250 -22.13 -1.23 12.33
CA PHE A 250 -22.03 -1.25 10.86
C PHE A 250 -22.76 -2.43 10.21
N TYR A 251 -22.89 -3.53 10.94
CA TYR A 251 -23.61 -4.72 10.55
C TYR A 251 -24.28 -5.34 11.79
N LYS A 252 -25.57 -5.69 11.68
CA LYS A 252 -26.37 -6.23 12.80
C LYS A 252 -26.09 -7.72 13.08
N GLY A 253 -25.50 -8.44 12.13
CA GLY A 253 -24.99 -9.79 12.40
C GLY A 253 -23.58 -9.72 12.96
N ASP A 254 -23.14 -10.73 13.69
CA ASP A 254 -21.72 -10.88 14.05
C ASP A 254 -21.04 -11.82 13.05
N LEU A 255 -20.41 -11.24 12.02
CA LEU A 255 -19.45 -11.95 11.18
C LEU A 255 -18.00 -11.63 11.56
N TYR A 256 -17.78 -10.72 12.50
CA TYR A 256 -16.44 -10.33 12.96
C TYR A 256 -15.66 -11.54 13.49
N SER A 257 -16.32 -12.41 14.25
CA SER A 257 -15.72 -13.63 14.79
C SER A 257 -15.55 -14.75 13.74
N LYS A 258 -16.30 -14.72 12.64
CA LYS A 258 -16.25 -15.73 11.57
C LYS A 258 -15.17 -15.46 10.52
N ILE A 259 -14.83 -14.21 10.25
CA ILE A 259 -13.89 -13.86 9.17
C ILE A 259 -12.44 -13.89 9.66
N GLU A 260 -11.60 -14.64 8.97
CA GLU A 260 -10.17 -14.74 9.19
C GLU A 260 -9.41 -14.51 7.89
N THR A 261 -8.12 -14.18 7.99
CA THR A 261 -7.24 -14.04 6.83
C THR A 261 -5.85 -14.56 7.15
N THR A 262 -5.03 -14.72 6.12
CA THR A 262 -3.65 -15.17 6.22
C THR A 262 -2.66 -14.03 6.43
N ARG A 263 -3.12 -12.76 6.46
CA ARG A 263 -2.27 -11.56 6.50
C ARG A 263 -2.93 -10.37 7.19
N GLN A 264 -2.16 -9.63 7.99
CA GLN A 264 -2.65 -8.44 8.67
C GLN A 264 -2.86 -7.26 7.70
N TYR A 265 -1.91 -7.10 6.78
CA TYR A 265 -1.95 -6.11 5.71
C TYR A 265 -2.49 -6.76 4.45
N LEU A 266 -3.49 -6.12 3.84
CA LEU A 266 -4.13 -6.69 2.66
C LEU A 266 -3.37 -6.35 1.37
N SER A 267 -2.49 -5.35 1.39
CA SER A 267 -1.62 -4.97 0.27
C SER A 267 -0.28 -5.71 0.30
N PRO A 268 0.25 -6.17 -0.86
CA PRO A 268 -0.37 -6.16 -2.19
C PRO A 268 -1.49 -7.20 -2.30
N SER A 269 -2.55 -6.89 -3.05
CA SER A 269 -3.83 -7.63 -3.04
C SER A 269 -3.74 -9.11 -3.39
N ASP A 270 -2.73 -9.53 -4.16
CA ASP A 270 -2.66 -10.89 -4.70
C ASP A 270 -1.66 -11.81 -3.97
N LEU A 271 -0.84 -11.31 -3.04
CA LEU A 271 0.13 -12.16 -2.34
C LEU A 271 -0.44 -12.85 -1.08
N LEU A 272 -0.40 -14.17 -1.04
CA LEU A 272 -0.75 -15.05 0.07
C LEU A 272 0.50 -15.66 0.71
N ARG A 273 0.49 -15.74 2.04
CA ARG A 273 1.44 -16.57 2.78
C ARG A 273 0.95 -18.02 2.73
N LYS A 274 1.61 -18.87 1.94
CA LYS A 274 1.20 -20.27 1.72
C LYS A 274 1.17 -21.05 3.03
N SER A 275 2.21 -20.96 3.86
CA SER A 275 2.23 -21.69 5.15
C SER A 275 1.11 -21.22 6.08
N ALA A 276 0.83 -19.92 6.10
CA ALA A 276 -0.24 -19.34 6.91
C ALA A 276 -1.62 -19.80 6.41
N LEU A 277 -1.80 -19.96 5.11
CA LEU A 277 -3.00 -20.53 4.50
C LEU A 277 -3.16 -22.00 4.88
N ASP A 278 -2.12 -22.82 4.68
CA ASP A 278 -2.14 -24.25 5.00
C ASP A 278 -2.45 -24.47 6.49
N GLU A 279 -1.81 -23.68 7.36
CA GLU A 279 -2.11 -23.72 8.79
C GLU A 279 -3.56 -23.30 9.06
N THR A 280 -4.05 -22.21 8.47
CA THR A 280 -5.45 -21.78 8.65
C THR A 280 -6.41 -22.87 8.22
N LEU A 281 -6.23 -23.47 7.05
CA LEU A 281 -7.08 -24.55 6.55
C LEU A 281 -6.99 -25.82 7.41
N SER A 282 -5.86 -26.05 8.09
CA SER A 282 -5.69 -27.18 9.00
C SER A 282 -6.41 -27.02 10.35
N LEU A 283 -6.79 -25.80 10.74
CA LEU A 283 -7.44 -25.54 12.04
C LEU A 283 -8.84 -26.15 12.13
N SER A 284 -9.58 -26.21 11.01
CA SER A 284 -10.88 -26.88 10.97
C SER A 284 -11.27 -27.25 9.53
N PRO A 285 -11.81 -28.47 9.31
CA PRO A 285 -12.31 -28.87 7.99
C PRO A 285 -13.52 -28.06 7.53
N SER A 286 -14.19 -27.31 8.43
CA SER A 286 -15.34 -26.46 8.10
C SER A 286 -14.97 -25.03 7.71
N ILE A 287 -13.67 -24.72 7.55
CA ILE A 287 -13.23 -23.40 7.12
C ILE A 287 -13.56 -23.23 5.64
N MET A 288 -14.29 -22.16 5.32
CA MET A 288 -14.66 -21.83 3.94
C MET A 288 -13.64 -20.86 3.35
N PRO A 289 -12.76 -21.28 2.42
CA PRO A 289 -11.92 -20.34 1.70
C PRO A 289 -12.75 -19.53 0.70
N LEU A 290 -12.64 -18.20 0.79
CA LEU A 290 -13.32 -17.27 -0.09
C LEU A 290 -12.36 -16.42 -0.90
N ILE A 291 -12.67 -16.30 -2.19
CA ILE A 291 -11.87 -15.58 -3.16
C ILE A 291 -12.76 -14.59 -3.88
N TRP A 292 -12.39 -13.32 -3.81
CA TRP A 292 -13.03 -12.26 -4.55
C TRP A 292 -12.69 -12.37 -6.03
N ASP A 293 -13.72 -12.46 -6.88
CA ASP A 293 -13.60 -12.26 -8.32
C ASP A 293 -13.97 -10.80 -8.63
N PRO A 294 -12.98 -9.92 -8.85
CA PRO A 294 -13.23 -8.50 -9.07
C PRO A 294 -13.94 -8.23 -10.40
N ASP A 295 -13.77 -9.06 -11.43
CA ASP A 295 -14.44 -8.90 -12.72
C ASP A 295 -15.94 -9.20 -12.60
N LYS A 296 -16.28 -10.19 -11.76
CA LYS A 296 -17.67 -10.64 -11.55
C LYS A 296 -18.32 -10.04 -10.31
N ASN A 297 -17.59 -9.25 -9.53
CA ASN A 297 -18.03 -8.68 -8.25
C ASN A 297 -18.71 -9.70 -7.32
N ARG A 298 -18.14 -10.90 -7.21
CA ARG A 298 -18.69 -11.98 -6.39
C ARG A 298 -17.60 -12.87 -5.84
N PHE A 299 -17.91 -13.59 -4.77
CA PHE A 299 -17.02 -14.65 -4.30
C PHE A 299 -17.14 -15.91 -5.15
N LYS A 300 -16.01 -16.52 -5.48
CA LYS A 300 -15.98 -17.89 -5.99
C LYS A 300 -16.10 -18.83 -4.79
N ASP A 301 -17.18 -19.59 -4.71
CA ASP A 301 -17.25 -20.71 -3.79
C ASP A 301 -16.30 -21.80 -4.28
N ARG A 302 -15.19 -21.99 -3.56
CA ARG A 302 -14.18 -23.02 -3.89
C ARG A 302 -14.03 -24.06 -2.79
N ALA A 303 -15.07 -24.27 -1.98
CA ALA A 303 -15.06 -25.12 -0.79
C ALA A 303 -14.59 -26.57 -0.97
N HIS A 304 -14.39 -27.06 -2.21
CA HIS A 304 -14.03 -28.46 -2.46
C HIS A 304 -12.74 -28.69 -3.26
N LYS A 305 -12.00 -27.65 -3.69
CA LYS A 305 -10.83 -27.83 -4.57
C LYS A 305 -9.68 -26.84 -4.36
N ILE A 306 -9.42 -26.40 -3.14
CA ILE A 306 -8.00 -26.11 -2.83
C ILE A 306 -7.35 -27.49 -2.70
N LYS A 307 -7.03 -28.10 -3.85
CA LYS A 307 -6.21 -29.31 -3.83
C LYS A 307 -4.90 -28.89 -3.20
N THR A 308 -4.61 -29.39 -2.00
CA THR A 308 -3.23 -29.45 -1.55
C THR A 308 -2.46 -30.09 -2.69
N PHE A 309 -1.43 -29.38 -3.16
CA PHE A 309 -0.73 -29.70 -4.40
C PHE A 309 -0.18 -31.16 -4.40
N SER A 310 -0.12 -31.79 -3.23
CA SER A 310 0.14 -33.19 -2.89
C SER A 310 -0.56 -34.26 -3.76
N GLU A 311 -1.65 -33.93 -4.45
CA GLU A 311 -2.43 -34.88 -5.28
C GLU A 311 -2.04 -34.91 -6.77
N ARG A 312 -1.00 -34.18 -7.21
CA ARG A 312 -0.58 -34.13 -8.63
C ARG A 312 0.51 -35.15 -8.92
N GLN A 313 0.12 -36.41 -9.13
CA GLN A 313 0.99 -37.43 -9.69
C GLN A 313 0.96 -37.32 -11.22
N ASP A 314 1.99 -36.71 -11.81
CA ASP A 314 2.61 -37.13 -13.08
C ASP A 314 3.74 -36.14 -13.41
N ALA A 315 4.98 -36.58 -13.18
CA ALA A 315 6.17 -35.76 -13.39
C ALA A 315 6.52 -35.67 -14.89
N PRO A 316 6.73 -34.46 -15.45
CA PRO A 316 7.36 -34.33 -16.77
C PRO A 316 8.81 -34.83 -16.71
N LYS A 317 9.25 -35.52 -17.76
CA LYS A 317 10.66 -35.90 -17.94
C LYS A 317 11.48 -34.66 -18.31
N GLN A 318 12.66 -34.50 -17.68
CA GLN A 318 13.62 -33.41 -17.94
C GLN A 318 13.95 -33.28 -19.44
N ALA A 319 13.89 -32.06 -19.96
CA ALA A 319 14.32 -31.72 -21.31
C ALA A 319 15.16 -30.45 -21.23
N ALA A 320 16.49 -30.59 -21.36
CA ALA A 320 17.41 -29.46 -21.41
C ALA A 320 16.95 -28.45 -22.47
N LEU A 321 16.58 -27.25 -22.03
CA LEU A 321 16.28 -26.17 -22.95
C LEU A 321 17.59 -25.75 -23.62
N THR A 322 17.63 -25.81 -24.95
CA THR A 322 18.66 -25.11 -25.72
C THR A 322 18.57 -23.62 -25.37
N PRO A 323 19.69 -22.91 -25.10
CA PRO A 323 19.65 -21.48 -24.83
C PRO A 323 18.89 -20.74 -25.92
N ILE A 324 17.96 -19.87 -25.54
CA ILE A 324 17.18 -19.09 -26.50
C ILE A 324 17.63 -17.63 -26.44
N ASN A 325 18.06 -17.13 -27.59
CA ASN A 325 18.29 -15.71 -27.80
C ASN A 325 16.94 -15.07 -28.13
N ILE A 326 16.49 -14.15 -27.28
CA ILE A 326 15.27 -13.40 -27.53
C ILE A 326 15.67 -12.02 -28.02
N THR A 327 15.17 -11.65 -29.19
CA THR A 327 15.38 -10.32 -29.76
C THR A 327 14.72 -9.25 -28.86
N PRO A 328 15.19 -7.99 -28.90
CA PRO A 328 14.51 -6.86 -28.26
C PRO A 328 13.00 -6.88 -28.56
N ASP A 329 12.18 -6.69 -27.52
CA ASP A 329 10.70 -6.73 -27.55
C ASP A 329 10.06 -8.04 -28.06
N GLY A 330 10.83 -9.13 -28.07
CA GLY A 330 10.33 -10.47 -28.35
C GLY A 330 9.48 -11.02 -27.21
N PHE A 331 8.40 -11.73 -27.56
CA PHE A 331 7.72 -12.61 -26.63
C PHE A 331 7.99 -14.06 -27.00
N GLN A 332 8.17 -14.90 -26.00
CA GLN A 332 8.26 -16.34 -26.21
C GLN A 332 7.27 -17.09 -25.33
N TYR A 333 6.56 -18.01 -25.95
CA TYR A 333 5.69 -18.93 -25.24
C TYR A 333 6.49 -20.18 -24.91
N PHE A 334 6.47 -20.56 -23.64
CA PHE A 334 6.97 -21.84 -23.19
C PHE A 334 5.75 -22.67 -22.77
N ALA A 335 5.49 -23.75 -23.49
CA ALA A 335 4.60 -24.76 -22.94
C ALA A 335 5.25 -25.32 -21.67
N LEU A 336 4.47 -25.58 -20.62
CA LEU A 336 5.02 -26.18 -19.39
C LEU A 336 5.77 -27.50 -19.66
N SER A 337 5.30 -28.25 -20.65
CA SER A 337 5.94 -29.48 -21.14
C SER A 337 7.32 -29.27 -21.78
N GLN A 338 7.65 -28.05 -22.21
CA GLN A 338 8.95 -27.68 -22.75
C GLN A 338 9.89 -27.18 -21.65
N ILE A 339 9.36 -26.81 -20.49
CA ILE A 339 10.17 -26.31 -19.38
C ILE A 339 10.81 -27.51 -18.69
N ASN A 340 12.10 -27.35 -18.42
CA ASN A 340 12.94 -28.30 -17.72
C ASN A 340 12.39 -28.53 -16.31
N ALA A 341 11.48 -29.49 -16.15
CA ALA A 341 10.93 -29.84 -14.86
C ALA A 341 11.96 -30.69 -14.12
N VAL A 342 12.44 -30.21 -12.97
CA VAL A 342 12.85 -31.15 -11.92
C VAL A 342 11.60 -31.96 -11.61
N SER A 343 11.69 -33.30 -11.52
CA SER A 343 10.50 -34.12 -11.20
C SER A 343 9.77 -33.47 -10.04
N PRO A 344 8.53 -32.98 -10.23
CA PRO A 344 7.80 -32.33 -9.16
C PRO A 344 7.82 -33.28 -7.96
N THR A 345 8.13 -32.74 -6.79
CA THR A 345 7.84 -33.46 -5.55
C THR A 345 6.33 -33.76 -5.53
N LYS A 346 5.85 -34.58 -4.60
CA LYS A 346 4.39 -34.80 -4.42
C LYS A 346 3.62 -33.47 -4.41
N ASN A 347 4.26 -32.34 -4.06
CA ASN A 347 3.70 -31.02 -3.85
C ASN A 347 3.80 -30.05 -5.05
N GLY A 348 4.13 -30.51 -6.26
CA GLY A 348 4.23 -29.65 -7.46
C GLY A 348 5.41 -28.67 -7.45
N PHE A 349 5.26 -27.51 -8.12
CA PHE A 349 6.31 -26.47 -8.17
C PHE A 349 5.79 -25.15 -7.58
N ASP A 350 6.66 -24.48 -6.84
CA ASP A 350 6.35 -23.26 -6.10
C ASP A 350 6.81 -21.99 -6.81
N ALA A 351 7.77 -22.14 -7.73
CA ALA A 351 8.37 -21.03 -8.46
C ALA A 351 8.89 -21.44 -9.84
N ILE A 352 9.16 -20.42 -10.64
CA ILE A 352 9.92 -20.53 -11.88
C ILE A 352 11.24 -19.80 -11.68
N GLU A 353 12.32 -20.46 -12.02
CA GLU A 353 13.66 -19.89 -12.08
C GLU A 353 14.04 -19.69 -13.54
N ILE A 354 14.47 -18.47 -13.86
CA ILE A 354 14.98 -18.11 -15.18
C ILE A 354 16.41 -17.65 -15.00
N SER A 355 17.35 -18.29 -15.68
CA SER A 355 18.72 -17.80 -15.79
C SER A 355 18.84 -16.97 -17.07
N ALA A 356 19.20 -15.71 -16.93
CA ALA A 356 19.33 -14.81 -18.07
C ALA A 356 20.50 -13.83 -17.91
N ASP A 357 21.14 -13.51 -19.02
CA ASP A 357 22.10 -12.41 -19.14
C ASP A 357 21.51 -11.30 -20.01
N TYR A 358 21.89 -10.06 -19.71
CA TYR A 358 21.49 -8.88 -20.46
C TYR A 358 22.72 -8.09 -20.90
N ASP A 359 22.86 -7.98 -22.21
CA ASP A 359 23.90 -7.19 -22.86
C ASP A 359 23.31 -5.84 -23.29
N ALA A 360 23.40 -4.85 -22.40
CA ALA A 360 22.96 -3.49 -22.66
C ALA A 360 23.88 -2.83 -23.69
N THR A 361 23.31 -2.16 -24.69
CA THR A 361 24.13 -1.37 -25.61
C THR A 361 24.67 -0.12 -24.91
N ALA A 362 25.84 0.36 -25.30
CA ALA A 362 26.54 1.49 -24.67
C ALA A 362 25.74 2.82 -24.63
N ASN A 363 24.58 2.91 -25.29
CA ASN A 363 23.73 4.09 -25.34
C ASN A 363 22.61 4.08 -24.28
N ASP A 364 22.51 3.05 -23.45
CA ASP A 364 21.48 2.99 -22.41
C ASP A 364 21.90 3.83 -21.19
N THR A 365 21.27 5.00 -21.05
CA THR A 365 21.56 5.93 -19.94
C THR A 365 20.88 5.53 -18.63
N ASN A 366 19.94 4.57 -18.66
CA ASN A 366 19.32 4.01 -17.45
C ASN A 366 18.97 2.52 -17.64
N PRO A 367 19.98 1.62 -17.64
CA PRO A 367 19.81 0.21 -17.97
C PRO A 367 18.96 -0.57 -16.95
N ALA A 368 18.74 -0.03 -15.74
CA ALA A 368 17.97 -0.70 -14.70
C ALA A 368 16.44 -0.71 -14.95
N ASP A 369 15.96 0.21 -15.79
CA ASP A 369 14.53 0.38 -16.10
C ASP A 369 14.18 -0.05 -17.54
N SER A 370 15.18 -0.30 -18.39
CA SER A 370 14.99 -0.58 -19.82
C SER A 370 14.70 -2.06 -20.11
N ALA A 371 15.18 -2.98 -19.25
CA ALA A 371 15.09 -4.42 -19.49
C ALA A 371 14.47 -5.24 -18.33
N TYR A 372 13.51 -6.11 -18.68
CA TYR A 372 12.85 -6.98 -17.70
C TYR A 372 12.41 -8.32 -18.28
N ILE A 373 12.21 -9.29 -17.38
CA ILE A 373 11.51 -10.56 -17.63
C ILE A 373 10.17 -10.55 -16.90
N GLU A 374 9.11 -10.92 -17.62
CA GLU A 374 7.78 -11.07 -17.07
C GLU A 374 7.25 -12.48 -17.32
N VAL A 375 6.79 -13.13 -16.26
CA VAL A 375 6.21 -14.47 -16.27
C VAL A 375 4.70 -14.33 -16.16
N ILE A 376 3.94 -14.73 -17.18
CA ILE A 376 2.48 -14.65 -17.23
C ILE A 376 1.91 -16.08 -17.30
N TRP A 377 0.90 -16.38 -16.46
CA TRP A 377 0.30 -17.71 -16.36
C TRP A 377 -1.17 -17.81 -16.77
N LYS A 378 -1.83 -16.68 -17.04
CA LYS A 378 -3.21 -16.67 -17.53
C LYS A 378 -3.24 -16.45 -19.04
N ASP A 379 -3.86 -17.38 -19.77
CA ASP A 379 -4.03 -17.33 -21.24
C ASP A 379 -5.15 -16.35 -21.62
N ASP A 380 -4.98 -15.07 -21.28
CA ASP A 380 -5.86 -14.03 -21.79
C ASP A 380 -5.23 -13.44 -23.05
N THR A 381 -5.70 -13.89 -24.21
CA THR A 381 -5.32 -13.31 -25.51
C THR A 381 -5.67 -11.82 -25.60
N LYS A 382 -6.52 -11.33 -24.70
CA LYS A 382 -6.78 -9.91 -24.44
C LYS A 382 -6.01 -9.48 -23.20
N LEU A 383 -4.68 -9.55 -23.25
CA LEU A 383 -3.87 -8.98 -22.18
C LEU A 383 -4.29 -7.51 -22.01
N PRO A 384 -4.76 -7.07 -20.83
CA PRO A 384 -4.88 -5.66 -20.57
C PRO A 384 -3.49 -5.05 -20.76
N HIS A 385 -3.38 -3.99 -21.55
CA HIS A 385 -2.14 -3.22 -21.63
C HIS A 385 -1.81 -2.75 -20.21
N PHE A 386 -0.76 -3.34 -19.62
CA PHE A 386 -0.20 -2.84 -18.37
C PHE A 386 0.43 -1.48 -18.65
N SER A 387 -0.31 -0.39 -18.43
CA SER A 387 0.28 0.94 -18.32
C SER A 387 0.88 1.09 -16.92
N SER A 388 1.97 0.36 -16.64
CA SER A 388 2.78 0.68 -15.47
C SER A 388 3.52 1.98 -15.76
N LYS A 389 3.03 3.11 -15.26
CA LYS A 389 3.84 4.33 -15.25
C LYS A 389 4.85 4.18 -14.13
N LEU A 390 6.07 3.80 -14.48
CA LEU A 390 7.19 3.74 -13.55
C LEU A 390 7.50 5.18 -13.10
N LEU A 391 7.08 5.55 -11.89
CA LEU A 391 7.57 6.77 -11.25
C LEU A 391 8.89 6.40 -10.58
N ALA A 392 9.97 6.35 -11.37
CA ALA A 392 11.32 6.14 -10.85
C ALA A 392 11.77 7.38 -10.08
N THR A 393 12.23 7.18 -8.84
CA THR A 393 13.22 8.04 -8.19
C THR A 393 14.26 7.14 -7.53
N ASP A 394 15.51 7.54 -7.67
CA ASP A 394 16.71 6.73 -7.48
C ASP A 394 16.97 6.37 -6.00
N ASP A 395 17.69 5.27 -5.78
CA ASP A 395 17.74 4.52 -4.51
C ASP A 395 18.88 4.93 -3.56
N SER A 396 19.26 6.20 -3.50
CA SER A 396 20.33 6.65 -2.59
C SER A 396 19.87 6.95 -1.16
N ASP A 397 18.60 7.32 -0.94
CA ASP A 397 18.21 8.07 0.29
C ASP A 397 17.15 7.40 1.18
N GLY A 398 16.83 6.12 0.99
CA GLY A 398 15.97 5.40 1.95
C GLY A 398 14.52 5.87 2.03
N ILE A 399 14.00 6.52 0.99
CA ILE A 399 12.58 6.86 0.87
C ILE A 399 11.79 5.63 0.39
N GLN A 400 10.75 5.24 1.13
CA GLN A 400 9.83 4.17 0.73
C GLN A 400 9.19 4.47 -0.63
N ARG A 401 9.28 3.48 -1.53
CA ARG A 401 8.79 3.57 -2.91
C ARG A 401 7.30 3.22 -3.00
N TYR A 402 6.43 4.22 -3.14
CA TYR A 402 5.05 3.97 -3.52
C TYR A 402 4.96 3.89 -5.05
N TYR A 403 4.90 2.69 -5.63
CA TYR A 403 4.42 2.57 -7.00
C TYR A 403 2.88 2.51 -6.99
N SER A 404 2.19 3.41 -7.68
CA SER A 404 0.81 3.12 -8.08
C SER A 404 0.91 2.13 -9.24
N LEU A 405 0.56 0.87 -9.00
CA LEU A 405 -0.01 0.09 -10.07
C LEU A 405 -1.45 0.58 -10.11
N THR A 406 -1.83 1.31 -11.16
CA THR A 406 -3.22 1.39 -11.64
C THR A 406 -3.66 0.01 -12.15
N ALA A 407 -3.42 -1.05 -11.37
CA ALA A 407 -4.14 -2.29 -11.47
C ALA A 407 -5.49 -2.02 -10.84
N SER A 408 -6.34 -1.27 -11.55
CA SER A 408 -7.76 -1.37 -11.29
C SER A 408 -8.13 -2.83 -11.51
N MET A 409 -8.32 -3.55 -10.40
CA MET A 409 -9.13 -4.76 -10.33
C MET A 409 -8.55 -6.05 -10.93
N ALA A 410 -7.49 -6.08 -11.74
CA ALA A 410 -6.96 -7.35 -12.22
C ALA A 410 -6.00 -7.97 -11.17
N ALA A 411 -6.39 -9.11 -10.62
CA ALA A 411 -5.46 -9.98 -9.90
C ALA A 411 -4.25 -10.27 -10.80
N ALA A 412 -3.03 -10.25 -10.27
CA ALA A 412 -1.83 -10.24 -11.09
C ALA A 412 -1.82 -11.53 -11.94
N THR A 413 -1.84 -11.38 -13.25
CA THR A 413 -1.74 -12.50 -14.20
C THR A 413 -0.29 -12.81 -14.56
N GLY A 414 0.64 -11.98 -14.07
CA GLY A 414 2.06 -12.12 -14.26
C GLY A 414 2.91 -11.37 -13.24
N VAL A 415 4.20 -11.69 -13.22
CA VAL A 415 5.21 -11.11 -12.32
C VAL A 415 6.41 -10.66 -13.11
N ARG A 416 6.89 -9.45 -12.82
CA ARG A 416 8.05 -8.83 -13.49
C ARG A 416 9.29 -8.80 -12.59
N ARG A 417 10.46 -9.02 -13.17
CA ARG A 417 11.78 -8.79 -12.58
C ARG A 417 12.65 -8.01 -13.57
N ASN A 418 13.28 -6.93 -13.11
CA ASN A 418 14.25 -6.19 -13.92
C ASN A 418 15.55 -7.00 -14.06
N LEU A 419 16.20 -6.88 -15.21
CA LEU A 419 17.46 -7.55 -15.50
C LEU A 419 18.66 -6.73 -15.03
N ILE A 420 19.74 -7.42 -14.66
CA ILE A 420 21.02 -6.80 -14.32
C ILE A 420 21.87 -6.74 -15.61
N ALA A 421 22.26 -5.53 -16.00
CA ALA A 421 23.02 -5.24 -17.22
C ALA A 421 24.54 -5.35 -16.99
N ASP A 422 25.05 -6.56 -16.78
CA ASP A 422 26.50 -6.80 -16.58
C ASP A 422 27.06 -7.92 -17.47
N GLN A 423 26.30 -8.36 -18.48
CA GLN A 423 26.63 -9.46 -19.39
C GLN A 423 26.91 -10.80 -18.69
N LYS A 424 26.51 -10.95 -17.42
CA LYS A 424 26.63 -12.21 -16.68
C LYS A 424 25.27 -12.87 -16.54
N PRO A 425 25.22 -14.21 -16.55
CA PRO A 425 23.99 -14.91 -16.27
C PRO A 425 23.60 -14.70 -14.81
N HIS A 426 22.41 -14.15 -14.59
CA HIS A 426 21.79 -13.99 -13.28
C HIS A 426 20.60 -14.93 -13.12
N ARG A 427 20.34 -15.31 -11.87
CA ARG A 427 19.20 -16.14 -11.47
C ARG A 427 18.02 -15.25 -11.09
N TYR A 428 16.92 -15.34 -11.82
CA TYR A 428 15.67 -14.65 -11.55
C TYR A 428 14.59 -15.64 -11.11
N LEU A 429 14.12 -15.50 -9.88
CA LEU A 429 13.06 -16.36 -9.34
C LEU A 429 11.70 -15.64 -9.29
N PHE A 430 10.68 -16.32 -9.79
CA PHE A 430 9.28 -15.90 -9.83
C PHE A 430 8.47 -16.84 -8.93
N GLN A 431 8.01 -16.35 -7.79
CA GLN A 431 7.38 -17.16 -6.75
C GLN A 431 5.88 -17.26 -6.94
N LEU A 432 5.46 -18.22 -7.75
CA LEU A 432 4.07 -18.34 -8.17
C LEU A 432 3.17 -18.81 -7.03
N SER A 433 3.68 -19.65 -6.14
CA SER A 433 2.96 -20.16 -4.96
C SER A 433 2.50 -19.10 -3.97
N GLU A 434 2.99 -17.86 -4.08
CA GLU A 434 2.51 -16.75 -3.25
C GLU A 434 1.35 -16.00 -3.92
N PHE A 435 1.01 -16.25 -5.19
CA PHE A 435 -0.07 -15.54 -5.85
C PHE A 435 -1.41 -16.25 -5.63
N SER A 436 -2.41 -15.50 -5.16
CA SER A 436 -3.76 -16.03 -4.94
C SER A 436 -4.38 -16.49 -6.26
N THR A 437 -4.11 -15.78 -7.35
CA THR A 437 -4.50 -16.20 -8.71
C THR A 437 -3.90 -17.55 -9.08
N TRP A 438 -2.61 -17.76 -8.81
CA TRP A 438 -1.92 -19.01 -9.10
C TRP A 438 -2.44 -20.17 -8.27
N LEU A 439 -2.46 -20.01 -6.94
CA LEU A 439 -2.88 -21.06 -6.01
C LEU A 439 -4.33 -21.50 -6.24
N LEU A 440 -5.14 -20.59 -6.76
CA LEU A 440 -6.57 -20.76 -6.77
C LEU A 440 -7.14 -20.91 -8.18
N GLU A 441 -6.42 -20.67 -9.28
CA GLU A 441 -6.92 -21.02 -10.61
C GLU A 441 -7.21 -22.54 -10.73
N GLU A 442 -8.35 -22.89 -11.35
CA GLU A 442 -8.66 -24.30 -11.61
C GLU A 442 -7.56 -24.85 -12.53
N SER A 443 -6.77 -25.78 -12.00
CA SER A 443 -5.55 -26.30 -12.62
C SER A 443 -5.79 -27.34 -13.72
N PRO A 444 -6.62 -27.06 -14.73
CA PRO A 444 -6.19 -27.47 -16.07
C PRO A 444 -5.83 -26.31 -17.03
N SER A 445 -5.90 -25.04 -16.62
CA SER A 445 -5.70 -23.91 -17.56
C SER A 445 -4.27 -23.39 -17.67
N VAL A 446 -3.44 -23.49 -16.63
CA VAL A 446 -2.02 -23.10 -16.76
C VAL A 446 -1.27 -24.24 -17.43
N ASN A 447 -1.35 -24.32 -18.75
CA ASN A 447 -0.56 -25.25 -19.58
C ASN A 447 0.62 -24.53 -20.26
N LYS A 448 0.63 -23.20 -20.19
CA LYS A 448 1.61 -22.34 -20.82
C LYS A 448 2.03 -21.28 -19.83
N ILE A 449 3.33 -21.04 -19.79
CA ILE A 449 3.89 -19.84 -19.18
C ILE A 449 4.42 -18.99 -20.33
N ARG A 450 3.94 -17.75 -20.40
CA ARG A 450 4.50 -16.79 -21.34
C ARG A 450 5.62 -16.05 -20.62
N ILE A 451 6.81 -16.10 -21.20
CA ILE A 451 7.95 -15.32 -20.77
C ILE A 451 8.05 -14.16 -21.74
N VAL A 452 7.80 -12.96 -21.25
CA VAL A 452 7.93 -11.72 -22.02
C VAL A 452 9.22 -11.06 -21.61
N THR A 453 10.07 -10.78 -22.59
CA THR A 453 11.25 -9.95 -22.41
C THR A 453 10.98 -8.60 -23.06
N HIS A 454 11.34 -7.54 -22.38
CA HIS A 454 11.33 -6.20 -22.95
C HIS A 454 12.74 -5.64 -22.81
N SER A 455 13.23 -4.96 -23.84
CA SER A 455 14.54 -4.32 -23.83
C SER A 455 14.52 -3.20 -24.87
N GLN A 456 14.69 -1.96 -24.42
CA GLN A 456 14.80 -0.82 -25.35
C GLN A 456 16.13 -0.80 -26.11
N SER A 457 17.17 -1.42 -25.53
CA SER A 457 18.56 -1.28 -25.97
C SER A 457 19.39 -2.47 -25.47
N GLY A 458 19.37 -3.58 -26.19
CA GLY A 458 20.25 -4.72 -25.89
C GLY A 458 19.59 -6.08 -26.03
N ASN A 459 20.42 -7.13 -26.02
CA ASN A 459 19.96 -8.50 -26.20
C ASN A 459 19.77 -9.18 -24.85
N ILE A 460 18.63 -9.87 -24.69
CA ILE A 460 18.35 -10.70 -23.53
C ILE A 460 18.54 -12.15 -23.95
N ARG A 461 19.43 -12.86 -23.25
CA ARG A 461 19.67 -14.28 -23.49
C ARG A 461 19.14 -15.07 -22.31
N ILE A 462 18.16 -15.95 -22.56
CA ILE A 462 17.69 -16.90 -21.57
C ILE A 462 18.47 -18.18 -21.74
N SER A 463 19.33 -18.47 -20.76
CA SER A 463 20.16 -19.67 -20.75
C SER A 463 19.45 -20.87 -20.15
N ASN A 464 18.51 -20.66 -19.22
CA ASN A 464 17.81 -21.74 -18.53
C ASN A 464 16.44 -21.30 -18.00
N VAL A 465 15.47 -22.21 -18.01
CA VAL A 465 14.18 -22.06 -17.32
C VAL A 465 13.91 -23.35 -16.57
N ARG A 466 13.65 -23.24 -15.27
CA ARG A 466 13.40 -24.38 -14.38
C ARG A 466 12.16 -24.16 -13.54
N LEU A 467 11.43 -25.23 -13.31
CA LEU A 467 10.42 -25.28 -12.26
C LEU A 467 11.13 -25.65 -10.95
N VAL A 468 10.88 -24.87 -9.90
CA VAL A 468 11.58 -24.99 -8.62
C VAL A 468 10.57 -25.27 -7.52
N ASP A 469 10.88 -26.29 -6.73
CA ASP A 469 10.27 -26.51 -5.41
C ASP A 469 11.09 -25.72 -4.37
N LEU A 470 10.42 -24.83 -3.65
CA LEU A 470 11.09 -23.92 -2.73
C LEU A 470 11.31 -24.53 -1.34
N GLU A 471 10.86 -25.76 -1.08
CA GLU A 471 11.10 -26.45 0.20
C GLU A 471 12.61 -26.61 0.51
N ASN A 472 13.46 -26.66 -0.51
CA ASN A 472 14.92 -26.77 -0.37
C ASN A 472 15.66 -25.43 -0.45
N GLU A 473 14.93 -24.31 -0.53
CA GLU A 473 15.49 -22.96 -0.69
C GLU A 473 15.07 -22.03 0.45
N ILE A 474 14.14 -22.45 1.31
CA ILE A 474 13.55 -21.63 2.37
C ILE A 474 13.65 -22.34 3.71
N PRO A 475 14.25 -21.70 4.73
CA PRO A 475 14.32 -22.30 6.04
C PRO A 475 12.93 -22.28 6.68
N LYS A 476 12.59 -23.35 7.38
CA LYS A 476 11.34 -23.45 8.14
C LYS A 476 11.48 -22.67 9.44
N LEU A 477 10.46 -21.88 9.76
CA LEU A 477 10.34 -21.13 11.01
C LEU A 477 8.96 -21.41 11.59
N SER A 478 8.91 -21.77 12.86
CA SER A 478 7.65 -22.01 13.57
C SER A 478 7.73 -21.46 14.98
N ALA A 479 6.63 -20.89 15.45
CA ALA A 479 6.45 -20.53 16.84
C ALA A 479 5.88 -21.72 17.62
N ASN A 480 6.24 -21.86 18.91
CA ASN A 480 5.70 -22.91 19.76
C ASN A 480 4.17 -22.73 19.95
N LYS A 481 3.37 -23.65 19.42
CA LYS A 481 1.89 -23.55 19.44
C LYS A 481 1.31 -23.49 20.86
N ASN A 482 2.04 -23.97 21.87
CA ASN A 482 1.59 -23.90 23.26
C ASN A 482 1.82 -22.52 23.88
N GLU A 483 2.77 -21.74 23.36
CA GLU A 483 3.12 -20.41 23.86
C GLU A 483 2.39 -19.31 23.09
N PHE A 484 2.14 -19.50 21.79
CA PHE A 484 1.58 -18.49 20.92
C PHE A 484 0.14 -18.81 20.53
N ARG A 485 -0.72 -17.80 20.67
CA ARG A 485 -2.06 -17.79 20.09
C ARG A 485 -2.04 -17.06 18.77
N ARG A 486 -2.44 -17.74 17.70
CA ARG A 486 -2.66 -17.09 16.41
C ARG A 486 -3.97 -16.29 16.43
N ASN A 487 -3.88 -15.02 16.06
CA ASN A 487 -5.00 -14.13 15.88
C ASN A 487 -5.62 -14.30 14.49
N SER A 488 -6.87 -13.87 14.33
CA SER A 488 -7.62 -13.92 13.06
C SER A 488 -7.00 -13.11 11.91
N ASP A 489 -6.13 -12.15 12.22
CA ASP A 489 -5.36 -11.35 11.26
C ASP A 489 -4.04 -12.04 10.85
N GLY A 490 -3.77 -13.23 11.38
CA GLY A 490 -2.54 -13.98 11.12
C GLY A 490 -1.32 -13.50 11.91
N THR A 491 -1.49 -12.62 12.90
CA THR A 491 -0.45 -12.30 13.88
C THR A 491 -0.41 -13.34 15.01
N LEU A 492 0.71 -13.42 15.73
CA LEU A 492 0.90 -14.27 16.89
C LEU A 492 0.94 -13.40 18.15
N SER A 493 0.06 -13.67 19.11
CA SER A 493 0.12 -13.09 20.45
C SER A 493 0.68 -14.11 21.43
N HIS A 494 1.50 -13.67 22.39
CA HIS A 494 1.99 -14.54 23.45
C HIS A 494 0.90 -14.85 24.47
N SER A 495 0.79 -16.11 24.89
CA SER A 495 -0.31 -16.58 25.77
C SER A 495 0.02 -16.50 27.26
N TYR A 496 1.30 -16.52 27.64
CA TYR A 496 1.75 -16.58 29.02
C TYR A 496 2.70 -15.43 29.36
N HIS A 497 2.31 -14.50 30.22
CA HIS A 497 3.24 -13.46 30.66
C HIS A 497 4.46 -14.09 31.37
N ASN A 498 5.67 -13.57 31.11
CA ASN A 498 6.95 -13.97 31.70
C ASN A 498 7.61 -15.28 31.19
N CYS A 499 7.06 -15.96 30.18
CA CYS A 499 7.79 -17.04 29.50
C CYS A 499 8.67 -16.49 28.37
N PRO A 500 9.87 -17.05 28.14
CA PRO A 500 10.65 -16.74 26.94
C PRO A 500 9.86 -17.12 25.69
N LEU A 501 9.92 -16.28 24.67
CA LEU A 501 9.25 -16.49 23.39
C LEU A 501 10.05 -17.49 22.55
N GLN A 502 9.61 -18.74 22.42
CA GLN A 502 10.38 -19.78 21.74
C GLN A 502 9.98 -19.97 20.27
N PHE A 503 10.99 -19.95 19.41
CA PHE A 503 10.87 -20.19 17.97
C PHE A 503 11.78 -21.35 17.57
N SER A 504 11.23 -22.32 16.85
CA SER A 504 12.00 -23.41 16.24
C SER A 504 12.33 -23.07 14.79
N TYR A 505 13.54 -23.40 14.35
CA TYR A 505 13.99 -23.19 12.98
C TYR A 505 14.67 -24.44 12.40
N ASP A 506 14.55 -24.63 11.08
CA ASP A 506 15.19 -25.73 10.35
C ASP A 506 15.59 -25.31 8.93
N ALA A 507 16.89 -25.31 8.67
CA ALA A 507 17.53 -25.02 7.39
C ALA A 507 18.24 -26.24 6.79
N ARG A 508 18.00 -27.46 7.30
CA ARG A 508 18.67 -28.69 6.82
C ARG A 508 18.39 -29.02 5.36
N SER A 509 17.25 -28.60 4.83
CA SER A 509 16.89 -28.80 3.42
C SER A 509 17.67 -27.89 2.47
N ILE A 510 18.36 -26.86 2.98
CA ILE A 510 19.05 -25.88 2.16
C ILE A 510 20.47 -26.33 1.87
N ALA A 511 20.73 -26.61 0.59
CA ALA A 511 22.04 -27.05 0.14
C ALA A 511 23.12 -26.00 0.45
N GLY A 512 24.16 -26.42 1.18
CA GLY A 512 25.29 -25.56 1.56
C GLY A 512 25.10 -24.79 2.87
N ALA A 513 23.96 -24.94 3.57
CA ALA A 513 23.74 -24.29 4.85
C ALA A 513 24.73 -24.79 5.91
N LYS A 514 25.33 -23.86 6.65
CA LYS A 514 26.25 -24.11 7.77
C LYS A 514 25.80 -23.44 9.06
N SER A 515 25.14 -22.30 8.96
CA SER A 515 24.58 -21.56 10.10
C SER A 515 23.24 -20.94 9.72
N VAL A 516 22.54 -20.37 10.70
CA VAL A 516 21.28 -19.66 10.49
C VAL A 516 21.38 -18.25 11.08
N LEU A 517 20.88 -17.27 10.34
CA LEU A 517 20.67 -15.91 10.81
C LEU A 517 19.22 -15.71 11.22
N PHE A 518 18.98 -15.52 12.51
CA PHE A 518 17.69 -15.14 13.06
C PHE A 518 17.62 -13.62 13.23
N THR A 519 16.51 -13.03 12.77
CA THR A 519 16.32 -11.58 12.85
C THR A 519 14.92 -11.22 13.35
N VAL A 520 14.86 -10.14 14.12
CA VAL A 520 13.62 -9.48 14.53
C VAL A 520 13.66 -8.04 14.05
N SER A 521 12.60 -7.57 13.40
CA SER A 521 12.51 -6.20 12.91
C SER A 521 12.50 -5.17 14.04
N ALA A 522 12.61 -3.89 13.67
CA ALA A 522 12.24 -2.81 14.56
C ALA A 522 10.72 -2.81 14.87
N PRO A 523 10.31 -2.20 16.00
CA PRO A 523 8.90 -2.11 16.39
C PRO A 523 8.04 -1.49 15.28
N ASN A 524 6.97 -2.18 14.89
CA ASN A 524 6.06 -1.83 13.79
C ASN A 524 6.70 -1.73 12.39
N HIS A 525 7.99 -2.06 12.26
CA HIS A 525 8.72 -2.00 11.00
C HIS A 525 8.66 -3.36 10.29
N LEU A 526 7.47 -3.75 9.89
CA LEU A 526 7.25 -4.99 9.15
C LEU A 526 7.84 -4.85 7.74
N SER A 527 8.52 -5.87 7.24
CA SER A 527 9.00 -5.83 5.86
C SER A 527 7.77 -5.76 4.97
N GLU A 528 7.59 -4.66 4.25
CA GLU A 528 6.64 -4.68 3.15
C GLU A 528 7.08 -5.80 2.21
N PRO A 529 6.20 -6.78 1.93
CA PRO A 529 6.54 -7.76 0.92
C PRO A 529 6.90 -6.98 -0.34
N SER A 530 7.98 -7.40 -0.99
CA SER A 530 8.20 -6.91 -2.35
C SER A 530 6.91 -7.23 -3.13
N ARG A 531 6.49 -6.38 -4.06
CA ARG A 531 5.26 -6.59 -4.85
C ARG A 531 5.14 -7.97 -5.47
N THR A 532 6.28 -8.66 -5.57
CA THR A 532 6.46 -9.93 -6.23
C THR A 532 6.67 -11.10 -5.27
N SER A 533 6.92 -10.87 -3.97
CA SER A 533 7.12 -11.94 -2.99
C SER A 533 7.27 -11.48 -1.52
N TYR A 534 6.85 -12.33 -0.56
CA TYR A 534 7.20 -12.22 0.88
C TYR A 534 8.63 -12.67 1.18
N ARG A 535 9.25 -13.42 0.28
CA ARG A 535 10.55 -14.04 0.48
C ARG A 535 11.64 -13.14 -0.08
N GLN A 536 12.52 -12.69 0.79
CA GLN A 536 13.62 -11.79 0.43
C GLN A 536 14.94 -12.55 0.36
N THR A 537 15.84 -12.08 -0.50
CA THR A 537 17.21 -12.61 -0.70
C THR A 537 18.28 -11.75 -0.02
N LYS A 538 17.87 -10.79 0.80
CA LYS A 538 18.77 -9.98 1.62
C LYS A 538 18.28 -9.98 3.07
N PRO A 539 19.20 -9.89 4.05
CA PRO A 539 18.79 -9.66 5.44
C PRO A 539 18.04 -8.33 5.57
N PRO A 540 17.18 -8.17 6.59
CA PRO A 540 16.63 -6.86 6.93
C PRO A 540 17.79 -5.85 7.13
N ARG A 541 17.61 -4.60 6.69
CA ARG A 541 18.65 -3.56 6.82
C ARG A 541 18.95 -3.27 8.29
N ASP A 542 17.90 -3.05 9.09
CA ASP A 542 18.01 -2.58 10.48
C ASP A 542 17.19 -3.45 11.45
N PRO A 543 17.58 -4.72 11.70
CA PRO A 543 16.89 -5.56 12.66
C PRO A 543 17.19 -5.08 14.10
N SER A 544 16.17 -5.07 14.97
CA SER A 544 16.37 -4.80 16.41
C SER A 544 17.09 -5.95 17.11
N VAL A 545 16.90 -7.18 16.63
CA VAL A 545 17.60 -8.36 17.14
C VAL A 545 18.22 -9.10 15.99
N ARG A 546 19.50 -9.43 16.12
CA ARG A 546 20.25 -10.24 15.16
C ARG A 546 21.02 -11.31 15.91
N VAL A 547 20.66 -12.57 15.71
CA VAL A 547 21.31 -13.73 16.33
C VAL A 547 21.76 -14.68 15.24
N GLN A 548 23.05 -14.99 15.20
CA GLN A 548 23.57 -16.01 14.31
C GLN A 548 23.79 -17.30 15.11
N SER A 549 23.11 -18.37 14.71
CA SER A 549 23.29 -19.70 15.30
C SER A 549 24.27 -20.53 14.48
N THR A 550 25.18 -21.22 15.15
CA THR A 550 26.15 -22.14 14.51
C THR A 550 25.52 -23.46 14.06
N THR A 551 24.26 -23.72 14.43
CA THR A 551 23.52 -24.91 13.98
C THR A 551 22.53 -24.54 12.88
N ILE A 552 22.29 -25.49 11.96
CA ILE A 552 21.32 -25.33 10.86
C ILE A 552 19.88 -25.66 11.28
N ASN A 553 19.68 -26.11 12.50
CA ASN A 553 18.37 -26.31 13.12
C ASN A 553 18.47 -26.11 14.62
N GLY A 554 17.37 -25.76 15.27
CA GLY A 554 17.34 -25.57 16.72
C GLY A 554 16.19 -24.68 17.17
N GLU A 555 16.35 -24.12 18.36
CA GLU A 555 15.39 -23.22 18.99
C GLU A 555 16.09 -21.92 19.38
N ILE A 556 15.37 -20.80 19.26
CA ILE A 556 15.79 -19.49 19.72
C ILE A 556 14.73 -18.94 20.65
N SER A 557 15.16 -18.43 21.79
CA SER A 557 14.31 -17.76 22.76
C SER A 557 14.52 -16.25 22.66
N LEU A 558 13.42 -15.49 22.55
CA LEU A 558 13.44 -14.05 22.73
C LEU A 558 12.99 -13.68 24.14
N THR A 559 13.69 -12.73 24.73
CA THR A 559 13.38 -12.15 26.05
C THR A 559 12.68 -10.80 25.89
N GLU A 560 11.94 -10.35 26.89
CA GLU A 560 11.28 -9.04 26.87
C GLU A 560 12.29 -7.88 26.71
N VAL A 561 13.52 -8.05 27.19
CA VAL A 561 14.60 -7.05 27.03
C VAL A 561 14.93 -6.79 25.56
N GLN A 562 14.77 -7.80 24.70
CA GLN A 562 15.01 -7.71 23.27
C GLN A 562 13.82 -7.10 22.50
N LEU A 563 12.66 -6.96 23.16
CA LEU A 563 11.43 -6.39 22.61
C LEU A 563 10.99 -5.20 23.48
N PRO A 564 11.68 -4.06 23.42
CA PRO A 564 11.55 -2.99 24.42
C PRO A 564 10.17 -2.31 24.44
N ASN A 565 9.40 -2.41 23.35
CA ASN A 565 8.15 -1.68 23.11
C ASN A 565 6.99 -2.63 22.81
N SER A 566 5.77 -2.26 23.24
CA SER A 566 4.55 -2.90 22.76
C SER A 566 4.33 -2.55 21.29
N ALA A 567 4.44 -3.53 20.39
CA ALA A 567 4.41 -3.33 18.96
C ALA A 567 4.22 -4.66 18.21
N ASP A 568 3.98 -4.57 16.90
CA ASP A 568 4.10 -5.71 16.00
C ASP A 568 5.57 -5.85 15.52
N TYR A 569 6.11 -7.05 15.54
CA TYR A 569 7.48 -7.38 15.14
C TYR A 569 7.47 -8.47 14.06
N GLU A 570 8.34 -8.35 13.07
CA GLU A 570 8.56 -9.41 12.08
C GLU A 570 9.74 -10.27 12.52
N VAL A 571 9.51 -11.59 12.61
CA VAL A 571 10.53 -12.59 12.93
C VAL A 571 10.82 -13.42 11.67
N THR A 572 12.09 -13.50 11.29
CA THR A 572 12.54 -14.31 10.14
C THR A 572 13.84 -15.04 10.45
N VAL A 573 14.08 -16.12 9.72
CA VAL A 573 15.38 -16.83 9.68
C VAL A 573 15.90 -16.95 8.25
N ALA A 574 17.20 -16.98 8.09
CA ALA A 574 17.86 -17.21 6.80
C ALA A 574 19.02 -18.19 6.95
N ALA A 575 19.24 -19.05 5.97
CA ALA A 575 20.40 -19.93 5.96
C ALA A 575 21.66 -19.17 5.52
N LEU A 576 22.79 -19.47 6.15
CA LEU A 576 24.10 -18.92 5.81
C LEU A 576 25.06 -20.04 5.41
N ASN A 577 25.92 -19.76 4.42
CA ASN A 577 27.01 -20.67 4.02
C ASN A 577 28.22 -20.57 4.98
N SER A 578 29.33 -21.21 4.62
CA SER A 578 30.59 -21.16 5.39
C SER A 578 31.23 -19.78 5.47
N ASN A 579 30.93 -18.89 4.53
CA ASN A 579 31.47 -17.53 4.48
C ASN A 579 30.59 -16.54 5.25
N GLY A 580 29.44 -16.99 5.78
CA GLY A 580 28.44 -16.13 6.40
C GLY A 580 27.53 -15.42 5.40
N ASP A 581 27.62 -15.74 4.10
CA ASP A 581 26.70 -15.20 3.09
C ASP A 581 25.36 -15.92 3.16
N MET A 582 24.29 -15.17 2.96
CA MET A 582 22.94 -15.73 2.91
C MET A 582 22.75 -16.58 1.66
N ILE A 583 22.20 -17.78 1.82
CA ILE A 583 21.87 -18.69 0.74
C ILE A 583 20.37 -19.00 0.73
N GLY A 584 19.79 -19.13 -0.46
CA GLY A 584 18.34 -19.27 -0.62
C GLY A 584 17.60 -17.99 -0.23
N TYR A 585 16.49 -18.17 0.49
CA TYR A 585 15.59 -17.09 0.91
C TYR A 585 15.44 -17.03 2.43
N ARG A 586 14.92 -15.91 2.92
CA ARG A 586 14.38 -15.86 4.29
C ARG A 586 13.14 -16.76 4.41
N SER A 587 12.91 -17.28 5.60
CA SER A 587 11.67 -17.95 5.98
C SER A 587 10.46 -17.06 5.73
N GLU A 588 9.27 -17.66 5.66
CA GLU A 588 8.04 -16.88 5.75
C GLU A 588 8.02 -16.11 7.09
N PRO A 589 7.69 -14.80 7.06
CA PRO A 589 7.75 -13.98 8.26
C PRO A 589 6.62 -14.35 9.23
N LEU A 590 7.00 -14.56 10.50
CA LEU A 590 6.05 -14.60 11.60
C LEU A 590 5.87 -13.18 12.15
N ILE A 591 4.62 -12.75 12.26
CA ILE A 591 4.29 -11.41 12.78
C ILE A 591 3.90 -11.57 14.24
N LEU A 592 4.78 -11.16 15.14
CA LEU A 592 4.61 -11.21 16.58
C LEU A 592 3.98 -9.92 17.08
N ARG A 593 2.78 -9.98 17.65
CA ARG A 593 2.18 -8.89 18.42
C ARG A 593 2.64 -9.01 19.86
N PHE A 594 3.55 -8.14 20.27
CA PHE A 594 4.09 -8.11 21.63
C PHE A 594 3.46 -6.96 22.41
N GLU A 595 2.90 -7.26 23.58
CA GLU A 595 2.35 -6.28 24.51
C GLU A 595 3.18 -6.30 25.79
N LYS A 596 3.96 -5.23 26.00
CA LYS A 596 4.75 -5.07 27.22
C LYS A 596 3.81 -4.91 28.40
N ASN A 597 4.01 -5.74 29.43
CA ASN A 597 3.19 -5.68 30.63
C ASN A 597 3.53 -4.40 31.44
N THR A 598 2.76 -3.34 31.25
CA THR A 598 2.90 -2.10 32.03
C THR A 598 2.18 -2.16 33.38
N SER A 599 1.39 -3.20 33.64
CA SER A 599 0.53 -3.29 34.85
C SER A 599 1.30 -3.51 36.16
N LEU A 600 2.61 -3.78 36.10
CA LEU A 600 3.46 -3.87 37.28
C LEU A 600 3.90 -2.51 37.84
N PHE A 601 3.71 -1.40 37.12
CA PHE A 601 4.11 -0.06 37.59
C PHE A 601 2.97 0.81 38.13
N THR A 602 1.72 0.35 38.10
CA THR A 602 0.57 1.11 38.60
C THR A 602 -0.01 0.61 39.93
N LYS A 603 0.55 -0.45 40.51
CA LYS A 603 0.02 -1.00 41.78
C LYS A 603 0.47 -0.27 43.05
N ASP A 604 1.46 0.62 42.96
CA ASP A 604 1.95 1.42 44.12
C ASP A 604 1.43 2.88 44.13
N ALA A 605 0.49 3.22 43.23
CA ALA A 605 -0.17 4.53 43.20
C ALA A 605 -1.67 4.45 43.52
N GLU A 606 -2.09 3.45 44.31
CA GLU A 606 -3.40 3.50 44.95
C GLU A 606 -3.42 4.60 46.01
N HIS A 607 -4.33 5.54 45.79
CA HIS A 607 -4.70 6.65 46.64
C HIS A 607 -4.69 6.33 48.14
N PRO A 608 -4.16 7.22 49.01
CA PRO A 608 -4.49 7.17 50.42
C PRO A 608 -6.01 7.30 50.54
N GLN A 609 -6.63 6.32 51.20
CA GLN A 609 -8.04 6.30 51.53
C GLN A 609 -8.43 7.64 52.17
N ALA A 610 -9.35 8.37 51.54
CA ALA A 610 -10.10 9.40 52.23
C ALA A 610 -11.03 8.71 53.24
N THR A 611 -10.69 8.79 54.52
CA THR A 611 -11.59 8.47 55.64
C THR A 611 -12.82 9.41 55.64
N PRO A 612 -13.97 8.93 56.15
CA PRO A 612 -15.29 9.51 55.92
C PRO A 612 -15.51 10.92 56.48
#